data_AF-A0A7W0EZ18-F1
#
_entry.id   AF-A0A7W0EZ18-F1
#
_cell.length_a   1.000
_cell.length_b   1.000
_cell.length_c   1.000
_cell.angle_alpha   90.00
_cell.angle_beta   90.00
_cell.angle_gamma   90.00
#
_symmetry.space_group_name_H-M   'P 1'
#
loop_
_entity.id
_entity.type
_entity.pdbx_description
1 polymer ?
#
loop_
_entity_poly.entity_id
_entity_poly.type
_entity_poly.pdbx_seq_one_letter_code
_entity_poly.pdbx_strand_id
1 'polypeptide(L)'
;MTEESKLIPILREGVDIIKMVLFKELKSFLKKTYPPWSSSEINLLAGAILNSLFGTLHGEDPFQAYSEKQQATIERELGNLANHFPQLRIPVTDALRIQFLCDSLEGINNEEALVRAEKRGLLLRDREIPLPNTFISLAKTLGVTYSILSPSSIENRIQ
;
A
#
# COMPACT_ATOMS: atom_id res chain seq x y z
N MET A 1 5.03 14.62 26.00
CA MET A 1 4.32 14.14 24.80
C MET A 1 4.93 14.83 23.61
N THR A 2 5.84 14.16 22.90
CA THR A 2 6.61 14.73 21.79
C THR A 2 5.74 14.85 20.53
N GLU A 3 6.05 15.81 19.66
CA GLU A 3 5.34 16.05 18.39
C GLU A 3 5.23 14.79 17.50
N GLU A 4 6.15 13.85 17.66
CA GLU A 4 6.17 12.52 17.03
C GLU A 4 4.87 11.73 17.27
N SER A 5 4.28 11.83 18.47
CA SER A 5 3.04 11.11 18.82
C SER A 5 1.82 11.60 18.02
N LYS A 6 1.84 12.85 17.54
CA LYS A 6 0.76 13.39 16.68
C LYS A 6 1.01 13.11 15.20
N LEU A 7 2.26 12.88 14.81
CA LEU A 7 2.65 12.70 13.41
C LEU A 7 2.40 11.29 12.91
N ILE A 8 2.61 10.26 13.75
CA ILE A 8 2.43 8.86 13.36
C ILE A 8 1.02 8.58 12.80
N PRO A 9 -0.09 9.00 13.44
CA PRO A 9 -1.42 8.78 12.89
C PRO A 9 -1.61 9.40 11.50
N ILE A 10 -1.10 10.61 11.28
CA ILE A 10 -1.19 11.33 9.99
C ILE A 10 -0.41 10.57 8.91
N LEU A 11 0.79 10.08 9.23
CA LEU A 11 1.59 9.26 8.33
C LEU A 11 0.90 7.94 7.98
N ARG A 12 0.27 7.28 8.96
CA ARG A 12 -0.51 6.05 8.73
C ARG A 12 -1.72 6.30 7.82
N GLU A 13 -2.45 7.40 7.99
CA GLU A 13 -3.51 7.79 7.04
C GLU A 13 -2.97 7.96 5.62
N GLY A 14 -1.78 8.58 5.47
CA GLY A 14 -1.09 8.67 4.18
C GLY A 14 -0.80 7.30 3.57
N VAL A 15 -0.31 6.35 4.37
CA VAL A 15 -0.06 4.96 3.95
C VAL A 15 -1.36 4.30 3.51
N ASP A 16 -2.45 4.47 4.25
CA ASP A 16 -3.75 3.88 3.93
C ASP A 16 -4.35 4.42 2.63
N ILE A 17 -4.16 5.71 2.35
CA ILE A 17 -4.55 6.29 1.05
C ILE A 17 -3.79 5.61 -0.09
N ILE A 18 -2.47 5.41 0.04
CA ILE A 18 -1.67 4.72 -1.00
C ILE A 18 -2.13 3.26 -1.16
N LYS A 19 -2.41 2.56 -0.05
CA LYS A 19 -2.98 1.20 -0.06
C LYS A 19 -4.30 1.16 -0.84
N MET A 20 -5.20 2.13 -0.62
CA MET A 20 -6.46 2.23 -1.35
C MET A 20 -6.29 2.53 -2.84
N VAL A 21 -5.32 3.38 -3.22
CA VAL A 21 -4.96 3.65 -4.63
C VAL A 21 -4.53 2.34 -5.30
N LEU A 22 -3.58 1.63 -4.69
CA LEU A 22 -3.09 0.36 -5.22
C LEU A 22 -4.20 -0.69 -5.31
N PHE A 23 -5.07 -0.78 -4.31
CA PHE A 23 -6.21 -1.69 -4.32
C PHE A 23 -7.18 -1.42 -5.48
N LYS A 24 -7.48 -0.15 -5.78
CA LYS A 24 -8.33 0.22 -6.92
C LYS A 24 -7.72 -0.20 -8.26
N GLU A 25 -6.43 0.04 -8.44
CA GLU A 25 -5.66 -0.33 -9.64
C GLU A 25 -5.59 -1.85 -9.82
N LEU A 26 -5.27 -2.57 -8.73
CA LEU A 26 -5.31 -4.03 -8.68
C LEU A 26 -6.68 -4.56 -9.10
N LYS A 27 -7.78 -4.07 -8.54
CA LYS A 27 -9.12 -4.52 -8.91
C LYS A 27 -9.43 -4.33 -10.40
N SER A 28 -9.08 -3.16 -10.94
CA SER A 28 -9.30 -2.84 -12.36
C SER A 28 -8.52 -3.78 -13.26
N PHE A 29 -7.26 -4.03 -12.92
CA PHE A 29 -6.38 -4.95 -13.63
C PHE A 29 -6.86 -6.41 -13.52
N LEU A 30 -7.05 -6.91 -12.31
CA LEU A 30 -7.43 -8.30 -12.05
C LEU A 30 -8.78 -8.66 -12.69
N LYS A 31 -9.74 -7.73 -12.74
CA LYS A 31 -11.00 -7.95 -13.45
C LYS A 31 -10.82 -8.21 -14.95
N LYS A 32 -9.78 -7.61 -15.56
CA LYS A 32 -9.42 -7.85 -16.97
C LYS A 32 -8.60 -9.12 -17.13
N THR A 33 -7.72 -9.42 -16.17
CA THR A 33 -6.84 -10.60 -16.18
C THR A 33 -7.59 -11.90 -15.89
N TYR A 34 -8.64 -11.84 -15.06
CA TYR A 34 -9.48 -12.97 -14.67
C TYR A 34 -10.97 -12.70 -14.97
N PRO A 35 -11.39 -12.54 -16.24
CA PRO A 35 -12.78 -12.22 -16.58
C PRO A 35 -13.85 -13.19 -16.03
N PRO A 36 -13.59 -14.51 -15.89
CA PRO A 36 -14.57 -15.43 -15.32
C PRO A 36 -14.80 -15.25 -13.81
N TRP A 37 -13.92 -14.54 -13.10
CA TRP A 37 -14.00 -14.44 -11.64
C TRP A 37 -15.06 -13.41 -11.23
N SER A 38 -15.76 -13.72 -10.15
CA SER A 38 -16.73 -12.81 -9.56
C SER A 38 -16.05 -11.57 -8.97
N SER A 39 -16.80 -10.47 -8.84
CA SER A 39 -16.32 -9.27 -8.16
C SER A 39 -15.83 -9.54 -6.73
N SER A 40 -16.41 -10.53 -6.06
CA SER A 40 -15.99 -10.95 -4.71
C SER A 40 -14.60 -11.59 -4.73
N GLU A 41 -14.35 -12.52 -5.66
CA GLU A 41 -13.03 -13.15 -5.83
C GLU A 41 -11.95 -12.14 -6.21
N ILE A 42 -12.28 -11.19 -7.10
CA ILE A 42 -11.37 -10.10 -7.45
C ILE A 42 -11.01 -9.23 -6.24
N ASN A 43 -11.98 -8.93 -5.37
CA ASN A 43 -11.73 -8.16 -4.15
C ASN A 43 -10.86 -8.95 -3.16
N LEU A 44 -11.14 -10.24 -2.97
CA LEU A 44 -10.34 -11.13 -2.10
C LEU A 44 -8.89 -11.20 -2.59
N LEU A 45 -8.67 -11.39 -3.90
CA LEU A 45 -7.32 -11.44 -4.46
C LEU A 45 -6.58 -10.11 -4.33
N ALA A 46 -7.24 -8.98 -4.65
CA ALA A 46 -6.63 -7.66 -4.50
C ALA A 46 -6.23 -7.38 -3.04
N GLY A 47 -7.07 -7.77 -2.08
CA GLY A 47 -6.79 -7.64 -0.64
C GLY A 47 -5.63 -8.52 -0.19
N ALA A 48 -5.61 -9.78 -0.62
CA ALA A 48 -4.54 -10.72 -0.30
C ALA A 48 -3.18 -10.26 -0.86
N ILE A 49 -3.14 -9.74 -2.08
CA ILE A 49 -1.92 -9.14 -2.67
C ILE A 49 -1.44 -7.95 -1.84
N LEU A 50 -2.36 -7.06 -1.44
CA LEU A 50 -2.04 -5.88 -0.65
C LEU A 50 -1.50 -6.25 0.75
N ASN A 51 -2.15 -7.21 1.42
CA ASN A 51 -1.72 -7.70 2.74
C ASN A 51 -0.36 -8.41 2.66
N SER A 52 -0.14 -9.21 1.62
CA SER A 52 1.15 -9.84 1.38
C SER A 52 2.28 -8.82 1.17
N LEU A 53 1.98 -7.69 0.50
CA LEU A 53 2.93 -6.61 0.26
C LEU A 53 3.24 -5.76 1.51
N PHE A 54 2.21 -5.33 2.25
CA PHE A 54 2.38 -4.44 3.40
C PHE A 54 2.54 -5.16 4.74
N GLY A 55 2.44 -6.49 4.78
CA GLY A 55 2.73 -7.25 5.99
C GLY A 55 1.68 -7.11 7.09
N THR A 56 0.42 -6.79 6.77
CA THR A 56 -0.69 -6.93 7.71
C THR A 56 -0.92 -8.42 8.01
N LEU A 57 -0.14 -8.96 8.94
CA LEU A 57 -0.28 -10.29 9.53
C LEU A 57 -0.88 -10.12 10.93
N HIS A 58 -2.11 -9.64 11.02
CA HIS A 58 -2.88 -9.77 12.27
C HIS A 58 -3.84 -10.94 12.11
N GLY A 59 -3.72 -11.89 13.04
CA GLY A 59 -4.43 -13.16 13.06
C GLY A 59 -5.95 -13.00 12.96
N GLU A 60 -6.57 -14.01 12.34
CA GLU A 60 -8.00 -14.09 12.02
C GLU A 60 -8.47 -13.16 10.89
N ASP A 61 -7.61 -12.95 9.89
CA ASP A 61 -8.04 -12.32 8.66
C ASP A 61 -8.89 -13.31 7.81
N PRO A 62 -10.14 -12.99 7.42
CA PRO A 62 -10.92 -13.79 6.46
C PRO A 62 -10.16 -14.06 5.14
N PHE A 63 -9.12 -13.29 4.83
CA PHE A 63 -8.25 -13.52 3.68
C PHE A 63 -7.21 -14.63 3.90
N GLN A 64 -6.96 -15.14 5.11
CA GLN A 64 -5.90 -16.13 5.37
C GLN A 64 -6.15 -17.46 4.63
N ALA A 65 -7.31 -18.07 4.81
CA ALA A 65 -7.69 -19.31 4.12
C ALA A 65 -7.75 -19.12 2.59
N TYR A 66 -8.14 -17.93 2.13
CA TYR A 66 -8.10 -17.57 0.71
C TYR A 66 -6.66 -17.45 0.20
N SER A 67 -5.78 -16.81 0.97
CA SER A 67 -4.38 -16.58 0.62
C SER A 67 -3.61 -17.89 0.49
N GLU A 68 -3.81 -18.83 1.42
CA GLU A 68 -3.23 -20.17 1.34
C GLU A 68 -3.65 -20.90 0.07
N LYS A 69 -4.94 -20.84 -0.28
CA LYS A 69 -5.49 -21.47 -1.49
C LYS A 69 -4.98 -20.80 -2.77
N GLN A 70 -4.73 -19.50 -2.76
CA GLN A 70 -4.37 -18.69 -3.93
C GLN A 70 -2.92 -18.23 -3.93
N GLN A 71 -2.06 -18.81 -3.09
CA GLN A 71 -0.69 -18.34 -2.89
C GLN A 71 0.08 -18.22 -4.21
N ALA A 72 -0.02 -19.22 -5.09
CA ALA A 72 0.65 -19.18 -6.40
C ALA A 72 0.18 -18.01 -7.28
N THR A 73 -1.12 -17.70 -7.25
CA THR A 73 -1.70 -16.56 -7.97
C THR A 73 -1.21 -15.24 -7.37
N ILE A 74 -1.23 -15.12 -6.04
CA ILE A 74 -0.75 -13.93 -5.32
C ILE A 74 0.72 -13.65 -5.65
N GLU A 75 1.57 -14.67 -5.57
CA GLU A 75 3.01 -14.55 -5.84
C GLU A 75 3.30 -14.17 -7.30
N ARG A 76 2.53 -14.71 -8.26
CA ARG A 76 2.63 -14.32 -9.67
C ARG A 76 2.31 -12.85 -9.87
N GLU A 77 1.19 -12.37 -9.31
CA GLU A 77 0.77 -10.99 -9.50
C GLU A 77 1.70 -10.01 -8.77
N LEU A 78 2.17 -10.35 -7.56
CA LEU A 78 3.19 -9.59 -6.85
C LEU A 78 4.49 -9.48 -7.67
N GLY A 79 4.92 -10.57 -8.31
CA GLY A 79 6.11 -10.59 -9.15
C GLY A 79 6.05 -9.66 -10.36
N ASN A 80 4.85 -9.33 -10.85
CA ASN A 80 4.65 -8.46 -12.01
C ASN A 80 4.13 -7.06 -11.65
N LEU A 81 3.90 -6.79 -10.36
CA LEU A 81 3.25 -5.57 -9.91
C LEU A 81 4.00 -4.30 -10.35
N ALA A 82 5.34 -4.32 -10.26
CA ALA A 82 6.18 -3.21 -10.69
C ALA A 82 6.10 -2.94 -12.20
N ASN A 83 5.81 -3.95 -13.01
CA ASN A 83 5.67 -3.84 -14.46
C ASN A 83 4.26 -3.39 -14.86
N HIS A 84 3.24 -3.84 -14.14
CA HIS A 84 1.85 -3.46 -14.40
C HIS A 84 1.53 -2.04 -13.96
N PHE A 85 2.17 -1.56 -12.89
CA PHE A 85 1.91 -0.24 -12.31
C PHE A 85 3.20 0.56 -12.10
N PRO A 86 3.97 0.87 -13.17
CA PRO A 86 5.22 1.60 -13.05
C PRO A 86 5.03 2.97 -12.37
N GLN A 87 3.89 3.62 -12.61
CA GLN A 87 3.50 4.89 -12.00
C GLN A 87 3.32 4.82 -10.47
N LEU A 88 3.04 3.64 -9.92
CA LEU A 88 2.83 3.43 -8.49
C LEU A 88 4.10 3.00 -7.75
N ARG A 89 5.22 2.72 -8.43
CA ARG A 89 6.46 2.26 -7.79
C ARG A 89 6.99 3.25 -6.74
N ILE A 90 7.00 4.53 -7.07
CA ILE A 90 7.43 5.59 -6.14
C ILE A 90 6.46 5.70 -4.95
N PRO A 91 5.14 5.90 -5.16
CA PRO A 91 4.19 5.97 -4.05
C PRO A 91 4.21 4.75 -3.14
N VAL A 92 4.32 3.54 -3.71
CA VAL A 92 4.37 2.28 -2.95
C VAL A 92 5.68 2.15 -2.17
N THR A 93 6.82 2.50 -2.76
CA THR A 93 8.11 2.55 -2.04
C THR A 93 8.03 3.49 -0.83
N ASP A 94 7.48 4.69 -1.04
CA ASP A 94 7.34 5.69 0.01
C ASP A 94 6.43 5.20 1.14
N ALA A 95 5.27 4.62 0.78
CA ALA A 95 4.33 4.10 1.77
C ALA A 95 4.92 2.95 2.59
N LEU A 96 5.65 2.02 1.97
CA LEU A 96 6.30 0.91 2.68
C LEU A 96 7.36 1.41 3.67
N ARG A 97 8.13 2.43 3.28
CA ARG A 97 9.16 3.02 4.16
C ARG A 97 8.59 3.83 5.30
N ILE A 98 7.55 4.61 5.03
CA ILE A 98 6.83 5.34 6.07
C ILE A 98 6.15 4.35 7.03
N GLN A 99 5.55 3.27 6.52
CA GLN A 99 5.00 2.22 7.38
C GLN A 99 6.08 1.61 8.27
N PHE A 100 7.23 1.22 7.70
CA PHE A 100 8.35 0.69 8.48
C PHE A 100 8.86 1.68 9.54
N LEU A 101 8.94 2.97 9.20
CA LEU A 101 9.32 4.02 10.16
C LEU A 101 8.30 4.12 11.30
N CYS A 102 7.00 4.17 10.99
CA CYS A 102 5.94 4.20 11.99
C CYS A 102 5.94 2.94 12.87
N ASP A 103 6.06 1.76 12.27
CA ASP A 103 6.13 0.48 12.96
C ASP A 103 7.35 0.45 13.92
N SER A 104 8.53 0.89 13.45
CA SER A 104 9.74 0.96 14.27
C SER A 104 9.62 1.92 15.46
N LEU A 105 8.95 3.08 15.27
CA LEU A 105 8.71 4.04 16.36
C LEU A 105 7.73 3.52 17.41
N GLU A 106 6.85 2.60 17.02
CA GLU A 106 5.88 1.92 17.89
C GLU A 106 6.42 0.58 18.45
N GLY A 107 7.66 0.20 18.14
CA GLY A 107 8.29 -1.03 18.61
C GLY A 107 7.86 -2.30 17.86
N ILE A 108 7.23 -2.15 16.69
CA ILE A 108 6.80 -3.25 15.81
C ILE A 108 7.92 -3.52 14.79
N ASN A 109 8.39 -4.76 14.71
CA ASN A 109 9.33 -5.17 13.66
C ASN A 109 8.58 -5.63 12.40
N ASN A 110 8.65 -4.84 11.33
CA ASN A 110 8.06 -5.15 10.03
C ASN A 110 9.08 -5.04 8.88
N GLU A 111 10.36 -5.33 9.17
CA GLU A 111 11.44 -5.31 8.16
C GLU A 111 11.15 -6.25 6.97
N GLU A 112 10.44 -7.35 7.23
CA GLU A 112 10.06 -8.32 6.20
C GLU A 112 9.25 -7.72 5.05
N ALA A 113 8.41 -6.70 5.31
CA ALA A 113 7.63 -6.04 4.26
C ALA A 113 8.55 -5.33 3.25
N LEU A 114 9.63 -4.70 3.73
CA LEU A 114 10.63 -4.06 2.87
C LEU A 114 11.41 -5.11 2.06
N VAL A 115 11.86 -6.18 2.70
CA VAL A 115 12.59 -7.28 2.03
C VAL A 115 11.72 -7.93 0.96
N ARG A 116 10.42 -8.15 1.23
CA ARG A 116 9.47 -8.69 0.25
C ARG A 116 9.30 -7.75 -0.94
N ALA A 117 9.05 -6.47 -0.71
CA ALA A 117 8.87 -5.49 -1.78
C ALA A 117 10.12 -5.34 -2.65
N GLU A 118 11.31 -5.41 -2.05
CA GLU A 118 12.59 -5.38 -2.76
C GLU A 118 12.76 -6.57 -3.69
N LYS A 119 12.53 -7.79 -3.20
CA LYS A 119 12.59 -9.02 -4.02
C LYS A 119 11.63 -9.00 -5.21
N ARG A 120 10.59 -8.17 -5.16
CA ARG A 120 9.57 -8.01 -6.20
C ARG A 120 9.79 -6.77 -7.09
N GLY A 121 10.91 -6.06 -6.92
CA GLY A 121 11.25 -4.87 -7.72
C GLY A 121 10.38 -3.64 -7.44
N LEU A 122 9.57 -3.69 -6.37
CA LEU A 122 8.67 -2.62 -5.95
C LEU A 122 9.37 -1.57 -5.09
N LEU A 123 10.38 -1.97 -4.33
CA LEU A 123 11.19 -1.07 -3.51
C LEU A 123 12.33 -0.45 -4.33
N LEU A 124 12.35 0.87 -4.45
CA LEU A 124 13.44 1.61 -5.10
C LEU A 124 14.58 1.85 -4.09
N ARG A 125 15.66 1.07 -4.16
CA ARG A 125 16.79 1.12 -3.20
C ARG A 125 17.38 2.51 -3.02
N ASP A 126 17.70 3.19 -4.12
CA ASP A 126 18.39 4.48 -4.11
C ASP A 126 17.50 5.66 -3.72
N ARG A 127 16.20 5.43 -3.56
CA ARG A 127 15.29 6.45 -3.04
C ARG A 127 15.55 6.61 -1.54
N GLU A 128 15.40 7.80 -0.99
CA GLU A 128 15.44 8.00 0.47
C GLU A 128 14.05 7.85 1.11
N ILE A 129 13.95 7.86 2.44
CA ILE A 129 12.66 7.97 3.14
C ILE A 129 12.14 9.38 2.89
N PRO A 130 10.90 9.56 2.37
CA PRO A 130 10.39 10.89 2.09
C PRO A 130 10.16 11.68 3.38
N LEU A 131 10.34 13.00 3.33
CA LEU A 131 9.92 13.88 4.41
C LEU A 131 8.40 13.77 4.64
N PRO A 132 7.92 13.87 5.89
CA PRO A 132 6.49 13.72 6.22
C PRO A 132 5.56 14.56 5.35
N ASN A 133 5.82 15.87 5.23
CA ASN A 133 4.99 16.78 4.44
C ASN A 133 4.95 16.44 2.94
N THR A 134 6.09 15.96 2.41
CA THR A 134 6.20 15.52 1.01
C THR A 134 5.38 14.26 0.78
N PHE A 135 5.47 13.29 1.68
CA PHE A 135 4.68 12.06 1.61
C PHE A 135 3.17 12.33 1.72
N ILE A 136 2.75 13.13 2.70
CA ILE A 136 1.33 13.46 2.89
C ILE A 136 0.76 14.22 1.69
N SER A 137 1.54 15.15 1.12
CA SER A 137 1.12 15.85 -0.10
C SER A 137 0.93 14.87 -1.26
N LEU A 138 1.88 13.96 -1.48
CA LEU A 138 1.78 12.93 -2.52
C LEU A 138 0.54 12.04 -2.30
N ALA A 139 0.35 11.54 -1.08
CA ALA A 139 -0.79 10.69 -0.73
C ALA A 139 -2.12 11.41 -0.97
N LYS A 140 -2.26 12.66 -0.52
CA LYS A 140 -3.48 13.45 -0.74
C LYS A 140 -3.75 13.72 -2.23
N THR A 141 -2.72 14.10 -2.99
CA THR A 141 -2.86 14.30 -4.44
C THR A 141 -3.37 13.03 -5.13
N LEU A 142 -2.75 11.88 -4.85
CA LEU A 142 -3.21 10.60 -5.41
C LEU A 142 -4.60 10.24 -4.89
N GLY A 143 -4.89 10.47 -3.62
CA GLY A 143 -6.21 10.26 -3.03
C GLY A 143 -7.31 11.02 -3.78
N VAL A 144 -7.07 12.26 -4.20
CA VAL A 144 -8.02 13.02 -5.02
C VAL A 144 -8.07 12.49 -6.45
N THR A 145 -6.91 12.27 -7.09
CA THR A 145 -6.83 11.74 -8.46
C THR A 145 -7.61 10.43 -8.62
N TYR A 146 -7.56 9.56 -7.62
CA TYR A 146 -8.26 8.28 -7.60
C TYR A 146 -9.67 8.34 -6.98
N SER A 147 -10.18 9.53 -6.65
CA SER A 147 -11.49 9.72 -6.00
C SER A 147 -11.66 8.89 -4.72
N ILE A 148 -10.60 8.83 -3.92
CA ILE A 148 -10.60 8.32 -2.54
C ILE A 148 -10.89 9.48 -1.57
N LEU A 149 -10.34 10.66 -1.87
CA LEU A 149 -10.56 11.90 -1.13
C LEU A 149 -11.34 12.91 -1.96
N SER A 150 -12.01 13.85 -1.30
CA SER A 150 -12.60 15.01 -1.96
C SER A 150 -11.52 16.02 -2.39
N PRO A 151 -11.73 16.81 -3.46
CA PRO A 151 -10.80 17.87 -3.86
C PRO A 151 -10.46 18.87 -2.72
N SER A 152 -11.42 19.18 -1.86
CA SER A 152 -11.25 20.05 -0.68
C SER A 152 -10.22 19.53 0.34
N SER A 153 -9.84 18.25 0.26
CA SER A 153 -8.82 17.65 1.14
C SER A 153 -7.40 18.13 0.84
N ILE A 154 -7.16 18.74 -0.33
CA ILE A 154 -5.88 19.34 -0.74
C ILE A 154 -5.75 20.80 -0.22
N GLU A 155 -6.87 21.49 -0.02
CA GLU A 155 -6.93 22.93 0.31
C GLU A 155 -6.53 23.25 1.76
N ASN A 156 -6.50 22.26 2.66
CA ASN A 156 -5.99 22.41 4.02
C ASN A 156 -4.44 22.46 4.06
N ARG A 157 -3.85 23.41 3.34
CA ARG A 157 -2.46 23.83 3.50
C ARG A 157 -2.45 25.16 4.26
N ILE A 158 -1.99 25.09 5.51
CA ILE A 158 -1.54 26.21 6.35
C ILE A 158 -2.67 27.13 6.84
N GLN A 159 -3.05 26.93 8.10
CA GLN A 159 -3.14 28.02 9.07
C GLN A 159 -2.15 27.74 10.18
#